data_AF-A0A3B8ZD72-F1
#
_entry.id   AF-A0A3B8ZD72-F1
#
_cell.length_a   1.000
_cell.length_b   1.000
_cell.length_c   1.000
_cell.angle_alpha   90.00
_cell.angle_beta   90.00
_cell.angle_gamma   90.00
#
_symmetry.space_group_name_H-M   'P 1'
#
loop_
_entity.id
_entity.type
_entity.pdbx_description
1 polymer ?
#
loop_
_entity_poly.entity_id
_entity_poly.type
_entity_poly.pdbx_seq_one_letter_code
_entity_poly.pdbx_strand_id
1 'polypeptide(L)'
;MLPADNHSDQVPQSSFGFRRGRSALWERRNFLKAIAGGGLSAAACDQARAQTGCATSAHANSLDSIHKSRASADYHQSLNCVGGVLSSPIEQLRAKHSVGRPWQFDILVVGSGYGASTVAARLSQRRWPGVRLAIFERGQEWVPGTFPDQLKQCIDQSRLKLLGPRAGSVKNATGLYNIQQFDEFTVMSGSGLGGSSLINAGVSIRPDPEVFLQSAWPSVLQSREVWEPYFQLAEYELGVTTEPVDWSKKMIASRHAGQWLNRRGARWEPARLTLTRTGSQPASQPPIVNRQGMLQRGCIDCGDCLTGCNVGAKN
;
A
#
# COMPACT_ATOMS: atom_id res chain seq x y z
N MET A 1 -60.01 -26.56 -6.82
CA MET A 1 -60.09 -26.75 -5.35
C MET A 1 -59.13 -27.88 -5.02
N LEU A 2 -57.94 -27.55 -4.53
CA LEU A 2 -56.95 -28.34 -3.76
C LEU A 2 -55.73 -27.40 -3.56
N PRO A 3 -55.07 -27.39 -2.38
CA PRO A 3 -54.33 -26.24 -1.86
C PRO A 3 -52.81 -26.29 -2.11
N ALA A 4 -52.18 -25.13 -1.93
CA ALA A 4 -50.73 -24.90 -2.05
C ALA A 4 -49.99 -25.34 -0.78
N ASP A 5 -48.96 -26.18 -0.95
CA ASP A 5 -48.00 -26.52 0.10
C ASP A 5 -46.77 -25.62 0.03
N ASN A 6 -46.55 -24.88 1.12
CA ASN A 6 -45.36 -24.08 1.41
C ASN A 6 -44.26 -25.01 1.95
N HIS A 7 -43.23 -25.28 1.15
CA HIS A 7 -41.96 -25.81 1.67
C HIS A 7 -41.00 -24.66 1.99
N SER A 8 -40.85 -24.35 3.27
CA SER A 8 -39.75 -23.56 3.80
C SER A 8 -38.60 -24.49 4.21
N ASP A 9 -37.55 -24.55 3.38
CA ASP A 9 -36.30 -25.21 3.71
C ASP A 9 -35.58 -24.46 4.84
N GLN A 10 -35.50 -25.07 6.02
CA GLN A 10 -34.60 -24.64 7.09
C GLN A 10 -33.23 -25.28 6.90
N VAL A 11 -32.25 -24.49 6.46
CA VAL A 11 -30.83 -24.83 6.54
C VAL A 11 -30.35 -24.53 7.97
N PRO A 12 -29.76 -25.50 8.71
CA PRO A 12 -29.26 -25.23 10.06
C PRO A 12 -27.98 -24.39 9.98
N GLN A 13 -28.04 -23.16 10.53
CA GLN A 13 -26.85 -22.34 10.77
C GLN A 13 -26.04 -22.95 11.92
N SER A 14 -24.84 -23.45 11.62
CA SER A 14 -23.86 -23.83 12.62
C SER A 14 -23.35 -22.57 13.34
N SER A 15 -23.79 -22.36 14.58
CA SER A 15 -23.33 -21.28 15.44
C SER A 15 -22.00 -21.62 16.10
N PHE A 16 -20.89 -21.14 15.55
CA PHE A 16 -19.67 -20.92 16.32
C PHE A 16 -19.63 -19.46 16.75
N GLY A 17 -20.03 -19.18 17.99
CA GLY A 17 -20.01 -17.81 18.52
C GLY A 17 -20.36 -17.75 19.99
N PHE A 18 -19.34 -17.65 20.85
CA PHE A 18 -19.53 -17.25 22.25
C PHE A 18 -20.12 -15.84 22.29
N ARG A 19 -21.40 -15.70 22.69
CA ARG A 19 -22.00 -14.40 23.02
C ARG A 19 -21.29 -13.81 24.25
N ARG A 20 -20.32 -12.92 24.04
CA ARG A 20 -19.81 -12.04 25.10
C ARG A 20 -20.56 -10.71 25.04
N GLY A 21 -21.21 -10.34 26.14
CA GLY A 21 -21.87 -9.05 26.30
C GLY A 21 -20.90 -7.89 26.05
N ARG A 22 -21.29 -6.95 25.19
CA ARG A 22 -20.52 -5.74 24.87
C ARG A 22 -20.54 -4.81 26.09
N SER A 23 -19.39 -4.54 26.70
CA SER A 23 -19.25 -3.48 27.71
C SER A 23 -18.53 -2.27 27.10
N ALA A 24 -18.84 -1.06 27.57
CA ALA A 24 -18.25 0.20 27.09
C ALA A 24 -16.70 0.26 27.20
N LEU A 25 -16.10 -0.63 28.00
CA LEU A 25 -14.65 -0.81 28.10
C LEU A 25 -14.03 -1.49 26.86
N TRP A 26 -14.82 -2.26 26.11
CA TRP A 26 -14.39 -2.96 24.90
C TRP A 26 -14.21 -2.00 23.71
N GLU A 27 -15.12 -1.04 23.52
CA GLU A 27 -15.02 -0.03 22.46
C GLU A 27 -13.80 0.89 22.61
N ARG A 28 -13.47 1.30 23.84
CA ARG A 28 -12.26 2.11 24.13
C ARG A 28 -10.97 1.36 23.83
N ARG A 29 -10.92 0.04 24.08
CA ARG A 29 -9.75 -0.80 23.81
C ARG A 29 -9.48 -0.97 22.31
N ASN A 30 -10.52 -1.08 21.48
CA ASN A 30 -10.35 -1.22 20.03
C ASN A 30 -9.98 0.10 19.35
N PHE A 31 -10.51 1.23 19.82
CA PHE A 31 -10.07 2.56 19.36
C PHE A 31 -8.58 2.79 19.65
N LEU A 32 -8.12 2.44 20.86
CA LEU A 32 -6.70 2.50 21.21
C LEU A 32 -5.86 1.52 20.39
N LYS A 33 -6.32 0.29 20.14
CA LYS A 33 -5.58 -0.68 19.30
C LYS A 33 -5.47 -0.26 17.83
N ALA A 34 -6.51 0.35 17.26
CA ALA A 34 -6.48 0.84 15.87
C ALA A 34 -5.48 2.00 15.71
N ILE A 35 -5.35 2.87 16.71
CA ILE A 35 -4.37 3.97 16.73
C ILE A 35 -2.95 3.46 17.07
N ALA A 36 -2.86 2.52 18.01
CA ALA A 36 -1.61 2.00 18.54
C ALA A 36 -0.95 0.97 17.60
N GLY A 37 -1.70 0.28 16.75
CA GLY A 37 -1.15 -0.67 15.76
C GLY A 37 -0.21 -0.02 14.75
N GLY A 38 -0.44 1.26 14.42
CA GLY A 38 0.48 2.08 13.61
C GLY A 38 1.50 2.87 14.45
N GLY A 39 1.13 3.29 15.67
CA GLY A 39 1.95 4.18 16.50
C GLY A 39 2.94 3.51 17.47
N LEU A 40 2.69 2.27 17.90
CA LEU A 40 3.55 1.59 18.89
C LEU A 40 4.89 1.13 18.31
N SER A 41 5.01 1.03 16.98
CA SER A 41 6.29 0.75 16.33
C SER A 41 7.31 1.86 16.59
N ALA A 42 6.89 3.12 16.65
CA ALA A 42 7.83 4.24 16.82
C ALA A 42 8.34 4.33 18.27
N ALA A 43 7.43 4.40 19.24
CA ALA A 43 7.77 4.61 20.65
C ALA A 43 8.45 3.39 21.31
N ALA A 44 8.06 2.15 20.94
CA ALA A 44 8.74 0.96 21.45
C ALA A 44 10.13 0.77 20.81
N CYS A 45 10.34 1.29 19.60
CA CYS A 45 11.66 1.35 18.99
C CYS A 45 12.53 2.38 19.71
N ASP A 46 11.98 3.54 20.11
CA ASP A 46 12.70 4.57 20.90
C ASP A 46 13.20 4.08 22.27
N GLN A 47 12.42 3.30 23.00
CA GLN A 47 12.88 2.73 24.27
C GLN A 47 13.96 1.63 24.10
N ALA A 48 13.89 0.84 23.03
CA ALA A 48 14.94 -0.13 22.71
C ALA A 48 16.24 0.54 22.19
N ARG A 49 16.12 1.69 21.51
CA ARG A 49 17.23 2.50 20.96
C ARG A 49 18.14 3.07 22.05
N ALA A 50 17.59 3.45 23.20
CA ALA A 50 18.36 4.01 24.32
C ALA A 50 19.30 3.00 25.01
N GLN A 51 19.02 1.69 24.90
CA GLN A 51 19.78 0.64 25.61
C GLN A 51 20.94 0.07 24.80
N THR A 52 21.00 0.27 23.47
CA THR A 52 21.93 -0.46 22.59
C THR A 52 23.09 0.35 22.02
N GLY A 53 23.21 1.65 22.31
CA GLY A 53 24.35 2.47 21.87
C GLY A 53 24.58 2.51 20.35
N CYS A 54 23.57 2.16 19.55
CA CYS A 54 23.66 2.14 18.11
C CYS A 54 23.48 3.58 17.59
N ALA A 55 24.56 4.18 17.12
CA ALA A 55 24.54 5.48 16.48
C ALA A 55 23.89 5.38 15.10
N THR A 56 22.58 5.60 15.04
CA THR A 56 21.86 5.90 13.79
C THR A 56 20.95 7.09 14.04
N SER A 57 21.02 8.06 13.13
CA SER A 57 20.35 9.37 13.15
C SER A 57 18.97 9.36 13.81
N ALA A 58 18.75 10.28 14.76
CA ALA A 58 17.42 10.60 15.28
C ALA A 58 16.40 10.74 14.14
N HIS A 59 15.15 10.31 14.35
CA HIS A 59 14.04 10.72 13.49
C HIS A 59 13.94 12.25 13.53
N ALA A 60 14.67 12.91 12.65
CA ALA A 60 14.63 14.35 12.50
C ALA A 60 13.24 14.67 11.95
N ASN A 61 12.41 15.32 12.77
CA ASN A 61 11.20 15.99 12.31
C ASN A 61 11.57 16.82 11.08
N SER A 62 10.91 16.57 9.96
CA SER A 62 11.50 16.87 8.68
C SER A 62 10.50 17.62 7.79
N LEU A 63 10.25 18.89 8.12
CA LEU A 63 9.89 19.85 7.08
C LEU A 63 11.14 20.34 6.32
N ASP A 64 12.33 20.24 6.94
CA ASP A 64 13.61 20.76 6.40
C ASP A 64 14.63 19.66 6.00
N SER A 65 14.20 18.42 5.75
CA SER A 65 15.15 17.38 5.34
C SER A 65 15.56 17.53 3.89
N ILE A 66 16.87 17.60 3.68
CA ILE A 66 17.49 17.54 2.36
C ILE A 66 17.04 16.30 1.57
N HIS A 67 16.74 15.18 2.23
CA HIS A 67 16.29 13.96 1.57
C HIS A 67 14.89 14.12 0.99
N LYS A 68 13.98 14.80 1.71
CA LYS A 68 12.62 15.08 1.23
C LYS A 68 12.64 16.05 0.07
N SER A 69 13.39 17.15 0.18
CA SER A 69 13.50 18.15 -0.88
C SER A 69 14.08 17.55 -2.16
N ARG A 70 15.11 16.70 -2.03
CA ARG A 70 15.69 15.98 -3.17
C ARG A 70 14.72 15.00 -3.80
N ALA A 71 14.01 14.21 -3.00
CA ALA A 71 13.03 13.25 -3.52
C ALA A 71 11.87 13.94 -4.25
N SER A 72 11.40 15.07 -3.72
CA SER A 72 10.39 15.91 -4.38
C SER A 72 10.90 16.48 -5.71
N ALA A 73 12.14 16.99 -5.74
CA ALA A 73 12.76 17.50 -6.97
C ALA A 73 12.91 16.41 -8.05
N ASP A 74 13.39 15.22 -7.66
CA ASP A 74 13.55 14.08 -8.58
C ASP A 74 12.19 13.62 -9.15
N TYR A 75 11.13 13.63 -8.32
CA TYR A 75 9.77 13.32 -8.75
C TYR A 75 9.29 14.29 -9.83
N HIS A 76 9.41 15.60 -9.58
CA HIS A 76 9.02 16.61 -10.56
C HIS A 76 9.85 16.55 -11.83
N GLN A 77 11.17 16.34 -11.72
CA GLN A 77 12.04 16.16 -12.88
C GLN A 77 11.60 14.95 -13.72
N SER A 78 11.23 13.84 -13.08
CA SER A 78 10.74 12.64 -13.77
C SER A 78 9.41 12.91 -14.47
N LEU A 79 8.49 13.63 -13.84
CA LEU A 79 7.20 13.92 -14.45
C LEU A 79 7.28 14.93 -15.61
N ASN A 80 8.29 15.80 -15.64
CA ASN A 80 8.46 16.76 -16.73
C ASN A 80 8.59 16.11 -18.12
N CYS A 81 9.10 14.86 -18.19
CA CYS A 81 9.22 14.13 -19.46
C CYS A 81 8.03 13.23 -19.78
N VAL A 82 7.09 13.06 -18.83
CA VAL A 82 5.92 12.18 -18.99
C VAL A 82 4.74 13.00 -19.51
N GLY A 83 4.22 12.60 -20.67
CA GLY A 83 2.99 13.19 -21.21
C GLY A 83 1.77 12.79 -20.38
N GLY A 84 0.92 13.76 -20.05
CA GLY A 84 -0.30 13.54 -19.28
C GLY A 84 -0.75 14.83 -18.61
N VAL A 85 -2.04 14.92 -18.27
CA VAL A 85 -2.57 16.05 -17.50
C VAL A 85 -3.14 15.50 -16.20
N LEU A 86 -2.49 15.80 -15.09
CA LEU A 86 -3.09 15.57 -13.78
C LEU A 86 -4.09 16.70 -13.53
N SER A 87 -5.37 16.34 -13.49
CA SER A 87 -6.42 17.26 -13.04
C SER A 87 -6.62 17.08 -11.54
N SER A 88 -6.64 18.19 -10.82
CA SER A 88 -7.08 18.22 -9.42
C SER A 88 -7.64 19.61 -9.09
N PRO A 89 -8.96 19.77 -8.91
CA PRO A 89 -9.98 18.72 -8.79
C PRO A 89 -10.60 18.32 -10.14
N ILE A 90 -11.50 17.31 -10.15
CA ILE A 90 -12.12 16.74 -11.37
C ILE A 90 -12.88 17.79 -12.20
N GLU A 91 -13.29 18.89 -11.60
CA GLU A 91 -13.93 20.03 -12.26
C GLU A 91 -13.01 20.69 -13.28
N GLN A 92 -11.69 20.56 -13.16
CA GLN A 92 -10.75 20.99 -14.19
C GLN A 92 -10.89 20.15 -15.48
N LEU A 93 -11.30 18.88 -15.38
CA LEU A 93 -11.76 18.09 -16.54
C LEU A 93 -13.18 18.46 -16.98
N ARG A 94 -13.94 19.24 -16.22
CA ARG A 94 -15.26 19.74 -16.66
C ARG A 94 -15.19 21.11 -17.29
N ALA A 95 -14.14 21.88 -17.00
CA ALA A 95 -13.86 23.14 -17.68
C ALA A 95 -13.89 22.85 -19.19
N LYS A 96 -14.84 23.50 -19.88
CA LYS A 96 -15.12 23.26 -21.29
C LYS A 96 -13.79 23.36 -22.04
N HIS A 97 -13.44 22.31 -22.80
CA HIS A 97 -12.54 22.50 -23.93
C HIS A 97 -13.11 23.65 -24.78
N SER A 98 -12.26 24.40 -25.49
CA SER A 98 -12.63 25.58 -26.31
C SER A 98 -13.85 25.41 -27.24
N VAL A 99 -14.35 24.19 -27.42
CA VAL A 99 -15.46 23.79 -28.31
C VAL A 99 -16.74 23.35 -27.56
N GLY A 100 -16.85 23.56 -26.24
CA GLY A 100 -18.11 23.32 -25.50
C GLY A 100 -18.56 21.85 -25.38
N ARG A 101 -17.70 20.89 -25.71
CA ARG A 101 -17.94 19.45 -25.51
C ARG A 101 -17.27 18.96 -24.23
N PRO A 102 -17.92 18.08 -23.44
CA PRO A 102 -17.30 17.47 -22.27
C PRO A 102 -16.12 16.58 -22.68
N TRP A 103 -15.19 16.34 -21.74
CA TRP A 103 -14.12 15.38 -21.96
C TRP A 103 -14.71 13.98 -22.14
N GLN A 104 -14.32 13.30 -23.21
CA GLN A 104 -14.70 11.93 -23.50
C GLN A 104 -13.49 11.02 -23.31
N PHE A 105 -13.69 9.84 -22.75
CA PHE A 105 -12.65 8.83 -22.61
C PHE A 105 -13.23 7.51 -23.09
N ASP A 106 -12.46 6.77 -23.88
CA ASP A 106 -12.86 5.45 -24.38
C ASP A 106 -12.64 4.39 -23.29
N ILE A 107 -11.67 4.63 -22.41
CA ILE A 107 -11.30 3.72 -21.33
C ILE A 107 -11.26 4.50 -20.02
N LEU A 108 -12.05 4.07 -19.04
CA LEU A 108 -12.02 4.60 -17.69
C LEU A 108 -11.53 3.51 -16.73
N VAL A 109 -10.44 3.78 -16.03
CA VAL A 109 -9.90 2.94 -14.97
C VAL A 109 -10.21 3.60 -13.62
N VAL A 110 -10.88 2.89 -12.72
CA VAL A 110 -11.26 3.41 -11.41
C VAL A 110 -10.29 2.90 -10.35
N GLY A 111 -9.69 3.83 -9.60
CA GLY A 111 -8.59 3.59 -8.68
C GLY A 111 -7.23 3.65 -9.37
N SER A 112 -6.16 3.77 -8.59
CA SER A 112 -4.78 3.88 -9.07
C SER A 112 -3.79 2.95 -8.34
N GLY A 113 -4.31 1.90 -7.69
CA GLY A 113 -3.49 0.86 -7.06
C GLY A 113 -2.88 -0.12 -8.08
N TYR A 114 -2.17 -1.16 -7.59
CA TYR A 114 -1.46 -2.13 -8.44
C TYR A 114 -2.28 -2.67 -9.62
N GLY A 115 -3.51 -3.13 -9.39
CA GLY A 115 -4.37 -3.67 -10.45
C GLY A 115 -4.71 -2.61 -11.51
N ALA A 116 -5.16 -1.44 -11.07
CA ALA A 116 -5.53 -0.34 -11.96
C ALA A 116 -4.34 0.19 -12.76
N SER A 117 -3.20 0.41 -12.10
CA SER A 117 -1.98 0.87 -12.75
C SER A 117 -1.43 -0.16 -13.75
N THR A 118 -1.53 -1.46 -13.44
CA THR A 118 -1.17 -2.53 -14.38
C THR A 118 -2.06 -2.51 -15.62
N VAL A 119 -3.38 -2.40 -15.44
CA VAL A 119 -4.34 -2.32 -16.54
C VAL A 119 -4.07 -1.09 -17.40
N ALA A 120 -3.94 0.08 -16.78
CA ALA A 120 -3.68 1.33 -17.49
C ALA A 120 -2.36 1.27 -18.28
N ALA A 121 -1.28 0.78 -17.67
CA ALA A 121 0.02 0.61 -18.34
C ALA A 121 -0.06 -0.31 -19.56
N ARG A 122 -0.70 -1.48 -19.43
CA ARG A 122 -0.81 -2.46 -20.53
C ARG A 122 -1.72 -1.99 -21.66
N LEU A 123 -2.80 -1.28 -21.34
CA LEU A 123 -3.68 -0.70 -22.37
C LEU A 123 -2.99 0.46 -23.09
N SER A 124 -2.26 1.31 -22.37
CA SER A 124 -1.55 2.46 -22.95
C SER A 124 -0.43 2.02 -23.90
N GLN A 125 0.23 0.89 -23.64
CA GLN A 125 1.24 0.28 -24.52
C GLN A 125 0.68 -0.14 -25.89
N ARG A 126 -0.63 -0.42 -26.01
CA ARG A 126 -1.24 -0.78 -27.30
C ARG A 126 -1.31 0.38 -28.28
N ARG A 127 -1.15 1.62 -27.81
CA ARG A 127 -1.10 2.87 -28.60
C ARG A 127 -2.19 2.95 -29.67
N TRP A 128 -3.42 2.58 -29.31
CA TRP A 128 -4.55 2.68 -30.23
C TRP A 128 -4.77 4.15 -30.63
N PRO A 129 -4.67 4.49 -31.93
CA PRO A 129 -4.82 5.87 -32.38
C PRO A 129 -6.17 6.44 -31.95
N GLY A 130 -6.16 7.62 -31.32
CA GLY A 130 -7.37 8.33 -30.90
C GLY A 130 -8.02 7.80 -29.61
N VAL A 131 -7.55 6.67 -29.04
CA VAL A 131 -8.08 6.15 -27.78
C VAL A 131 -7.58 6.98 -26.60
N ARG A 132 -8.52 7.46 -25.79
CA ARG A 132 -8.28 8.27 -24.61
C ARG A 132 -8.58 7.46 -23.35
N LEU A 133 -7.57 7.31 -22.49
CA LEU A 133 -7.69 6.63 -21.21
C LEU A 133 -7.67 7.65 -20.06
N ALA A 134 -8.57 7.46 -19.08
CA ALA A 134 -8.56 8.19 -17.82
C ALA A 134 -8.40 7.24 -16.62
N ILE A 135 -7.67 7.70 -15.61
CA ILE A 135 -7.59 7.05 -14.30
C ILE A 135 -8.30 7.96 -13.29
N PHE A 136 -9.29 7.44 -12.59
CA PHE A 136 -10.01 8.17 -11.54
C PHE A 136 -9.59 7.65 -10.17
N GLU A 137 -8.82 8.46 -9.45
CA GLU A 137 -8.44 8.22 -8.07
C GLU A 137 -9.24 9.11 -7.12
N ARG A 138 -9.70 8.55 -6.01
CA ARG A 138 -10.44 9.33 -4.99
C ARG A 138 -9.51 10.20 -4.15
N GLY A 139 -8.33 9.67 -3.81
CA GLY A 139 -7.32 10.36 -3.02
C GLY A 139 -6.54 11.38 -3.84
N GLN A 140 -5.52 11.96 -3.20
CA GLN A 140 -4.67 12.98 -3.79
C GLN A 140 -3.40 12.39 -4.41
N GLU A 141 -2.72 13.15 -5.27
CA GLU A 141 -1.33 12.87 -5.59
C GLU A 141 -0.46 13.18 -4.36
N TRP A 142 0.40 12.23 -3.99
CA TRP A 142 1.34 12.38 -2.89
C TRP A 142 2.76 12.36 -3.43
N VAL A 143 3.40 13.52 -3.43
CA VAL A 143 4.79 13.70 -3.86
C VAL A 143 5.72 13.21 -2.75
N PRO A 144 6.78 12.44 -3.05
CA PRO A 144 7.81 12.12 -2.07
C PRO A 144 8.32 13.38 -1.35
N GLY A 145 8.34 13.35 -0.02
CA GLY A 145 8.69 14.49 0.83
C GLY A 145 7.48 15.23 1.42
N THR A 146 6.26 14.97 0.94
CA THR A 146 5.03 15.56 1.49
C THR A 146 4.21 14.59 2.33
N PHE A 147 4.64 13.33 2.44
CA PHE A 147 3.92 12.34 3.23
C PHE A 147 3.99 12.66 4.72
N PRO A 148 2.91 12.37 5.48
CA PRO A 148 2.92 12.50 6.93
C PRO A 148 4.07 11.72 7.56
N ASP A 149 4.83 12.37 8.45
CA ASP A 149 5.90 11.75 9.25
C ASP A 149 5.63 11.87 10.76
N GLN A 150 4.52 12.52 11.14
CA GLN A 150 4.07 12.63 12.52
C GLN A 150 2.68 12.01 12.71
N LEU A 151 2.45 11.41 13.87
CA LEU A 151 1.18 10.77 14.20
C LEU A 151 -0.03 11.70 14.02
N LYS A 152 0.08 12.97 14.44
CA LYS A 152 -0.99 13.96 14.25
C LYS A 152 -1.32 14.16 12.77
N GLN A 153 -0.30 14.32 11.92
CA GLN A 153 -0.49 14.46 10.48
C GLN A 153 -1.12 13.19 9.88
N CYS A 154 -0.71 12.00 10.33
CA CYS A 154 -1.34 10.75 9.90
C CYS A 154 -2.83 10.71 10.25
N ILE A 155 -3.20 11.16 11.45
CA ILE A 155 -4.60 11.27 11.89
C ILE A 155 -5.36 12.29 11.04
N ASP A 156 -4.77 13.46 10.78
CA ASP A 156 -5.38 14.52 9.96
C ASP A 156 -5.59 14.05 8.50
N GLN A 157 -4.69 13.21 8.00
CA GLN A 157 -4.77 12.57 6.69
C GLN A 157 -5.53 11.24 6.69
N SER A 158 -6.23 10.90 7.78
CA SER A 158 -7.06 9.70 7.86
C SER A 158 -8.50 9.96 7.45
N ARG A 159 -9.01 9.11 6.57
CA ARG A 159 -10.44 8.98 6.31
C ARG A 159 -11.02 7.91 7.22
N LEU A 160 -11.61 8.33 8.34
CA LEU A 160 -12.28 7.43 9.26
C LEU A 160 -13.77 7.33 8.92
N LYS A 161 -14.24 6.12 8.59
CA LYS A 161 -15.67 5.83 8.52
C LYS A 161 -16.06 5.11 9.81
N LEU A 162 -16.64 5.85 10.76
CA LEU A 162 -17.15 5.29 12.00
C LEU A 162 -18.48 4.56 11.76
N LEU A 163 -18.69 3.45 12.46
CA LEU A 163 -20.00 2.82 12.66
C LEU A 163 -20.63 3.35 13.97
N GLY A 164 -21.95 3.13 14.17
CA GLY A 164 -22.66 3.52 15.39
C GLY A 164 -23.22 4.96 15.37
N PRO A 165 -23.45 5.61 16.53
CA PRO A 165 -24.11 6.93 16.62
C PRO A 165 -23.39 8.09 15.91
N ARG A 166 -22.12 7.87 15.52
CA ARG A 166 -21.30 8.80 14.72
C ARG A 166 -21.14 8.36 13.27
N ALA A 167 -21.94 7.38 12.83
CA ALA A 167 -22.02 6.92 11.46
C ALA A 167 -22.26 8.12 10.54
N GLY A 168 -21.38 8.30 9.55
CA GLY A 168 -21.49 9.36 8.53
C GLY A 168 -20.51 10.53 8.67
N SER A 169 -19.78 10.67 9.78
CA SER A 169 -18.80 11.78 9.92
C SER A 169 -17.45 11.46 9.26
N VAL A 170 -17.36 11.66 7.94
CA VAL A 170 -16.09 11.58 7.22
C VAL A 170 -15.36 12.92 7.34
N LYS A 171 -14.32 13.00 8.18
CA LYS A 171 -13.55 14.24 8.40
C LYS A 171 -12.70 14.66 7.21
N ASN A 172 -12.11 13.70 6.51
CA ASN A 172 -11.25 13.93 5.35
C ASN A 172 -11.65 12.96 4.24
N ALA A 173 -12.48 13.42 3.30
CA ALA A 173 -13.04 12.58 2.24
C ALA A 173 -12.00 12.03 1.26
N THR A 174 -10.83 12.68 1.18
CA THR A 174 -9.70 12.32 0.29
C THR A 174 -8.47 11.85 1.09
N GLY A 175 -8.63 11.59 2.39
CA GLY A 175 -7.53 11.21 3.28
C GLY A 175 -6.78 9.97 2.80
N LEU A 176 -5.44 10.04 2.89
CA LEU A 176 -4.50 8.97 2.51
C LEU A 176 -4.82 7.65 3.20
N TYR A 177 -5.04 7.68 4.52
CA TYR A 177 -5.31 6.47 5.30
C TYR A 177 -6.81 6.24 5.39
N ASN A 178 -7.36 5.39 4.53
CA ASN A 178 -8.75 5.00 4.63
C ASN A 178 -8.90 3.86 5.64
N ILE A 179 -9.56 4.16 6.76
CA ILE A 179 -9.81 3.24 7.87
C ILE A 179 -11.30 2.92 7.90
N GLN A 180 -11.61 1.65 7.67
CA GLN A 180 -12.97 1.11 7.76
C GLN A 180 -13.05 0.19 8.97
N GLN A 181 -13.79 0.62 9.98
CA GLN A 181 -13.99 -0.16 11.18
C GLN A 181 -15.25 -1.02 11.02
N PHE A 182 -15.12 -2.32 11.28
CA PHE A 182 -16.21 -3.29 11.40
C PHE A 182 -16.28 -3.78 12.84
N ASP A 183 -17.31 -4.56 13.17
CA ASP A 183 -17.51 -5.07 14.52
C ASP A 183 -16.33 -5.96 14.98
N GLU A 184 -15.76 -6.78 14.10
CA GLU A 184 -14.73 -7.76 14.50
C GLU A 184 -13.34 -7.46 13.92
N PHE A 185 -13.24 -6.61 12.91
CA PHE A 185 -11.99 -6.28 12.24
C PHE A 185 -11.95 -4.84 11.77
N THR A 186 -10.76 -4.35 11.43
CA THR A 186 -10.57 -3.03 10.85
C THR A 186 -9.72 -3.18 9.60
N VAL A 187 -10.15 -2.55 8.51
CA VAL A 187 -9.43 -2.53 7.24
C VAL A 187 -8.77 -1.17 7.08
N MET A 188 -7.47 -1.19 6.79
CA MET A 188 -6.69 -0.01 6.45
C MET A 188 -6.21 -0.12 5.00
N SER A 189 -6.44 0.92 4.22
CA SER A 189 -6.07 0.99 2.80
C SER A 189 -5.58 2.40 2.46
N GLY A 190 -4.62 2.51 1.54
CA GLY A 190 -4.17 3.80 1.01
C GLY A 190 -5.12 4.35 -0.05
N SER A 191 -5.32 5.66 -0.06
CA SER A 191 -6.04 6.39 -1.11
C SER A 191 -5.26 7.61 -1.56
N GLY A 192 -4.88 7.58 -2.82
CA GLY A 192 -4.02 8.55 -3.47
C GLY A 192 -3.50 7.95 -4.76
N LEU A 193 -2.84 8.72 -5.61
CA LEU A 193 -2.29 8.22 -6.88
C LEU A 193 -1.23 7.14 -6.60
N GLY A 194 -1.60 5.86 -6.71
CA GLY A 194 -0.82 4.69 -6.26
C GLY A 194 -1.59 3.76 -5.29
N GLY A 195 -2.68 4.25 -4.70
CA GLY A 195 -3.53 3.50 -3.78
C GLY A 195 -2.77 3.00 -2.54
N SER A 196 -2.95 1.73 -2.19
CA SER A 196 -2.29 1.12 -1.02
C SER A 196 -0.79 0.88 -1.22
N SER A 197 -0.26 1.01 -2.45
CA SER A 197 1.19 1.01 -2.63
C SER A 197 1.85 2.18 -1.91
N LEU A 198 1.14 3.27 -1.65
CA LEU A 198 1.69 4.44 -0.95
C LEU A 198 2.03 4.12 0.51
N ILE A 199 1.29 3.22 1.17
CA ILE A 199 1.37 2.98 2.63
C ILE A 199 1.64 1.53 3.02
N ASN A 200 1.97 0.64 2.08
CA ASN A 200 2.36 -0.74 2.40
C ASN A 200 3.86 -0.84 2.77
N ALA A 201 4.31 -1.97 3.30
CA ALA A 201 5.73 -2.17 3.64
C ALA A 201 6.63 -2.53 2.43
N GLY A 202 6.10 -2.53 1.19
CA GLY A 202 6.84 -2.94 0.00
C GLY A 202 7.18 -4.43 -0.07
N VAL A 203 6.66 -5.26 0.83
CA VAL A 203 6.92 -6.71 0.86
C VAL A 203 6.26 -7.40 -0.33
N SER A 204 7.03 -8.20 -1.06
CA SER A 204 6.60 -8.96 -2.24
C SER A 204 6.87 -10.44 -2.10
N ILE A 205 5.82 -11.21 -1.81
CA ILE A 205 5.90 -12.65 -1.57
C ILE A 205 5.01 -13.36 -2.58
N ARG A 206 5.53 -14.41 -3.21
CA ARG A 206 4.71 -15.30 -4.06
C ARG A 206 3.80 -16.15 -3.16
N PRO A 207 2.52 -16.35 -3.52
CA PRO A 207 1.65 -17.27 -2.79
C PRO A 207 2.20 -18.70 -2.80
N ASP A 208 1.95 -19.43 -1.73
CA ASP A 208 2.30 -20.85 -1.65
C ASP A 208 1.43 -21.67 -2.63
N PRO A 209 1.93 -22.79 -3.18
CA PRO A 209 1.20 -23.58 -4.19
C PRO A 209 -0.20 -24.01 -3.73
N GLU A 210 -0.36 -24.31 -2.45
CA GLU A 210 -1.62 -24.73 -1.83
C GLU A 210 -2.74 -23.69 -1.95
N VAL A 211 -2.41 -22.39 -2.09
CA VAL A 211 -3.39 -21.32 -2.31
C VAL A 211 -4.20 -21.58 -3.58
N PHE A 212 -3.55 -22.06 -4.63
CA PHE A 212 -4.19 -22.32 -5.93
C PHE A 212 -4.97 -23.64 -5.96
N LEU A 213 -4.73 -24.53 -5.00
CA LEU A 213 -5.46 -25.80 -4.89
C LEU A 213 -6.80 -25.66 -4.15
N GLN A 214 -7.09 -24.48 -3.61
CA GLN A 214 -8.36 -24.22 -2.93
C GLN A 214 -9.52 -24.27 -3.92
N SER A 215 -10.62 -24.92 -3.51
CA SER A 215 -11.82 -25.08 -4.34
C SER A 215 -12.49 -23.77 -4.76
N ALA A 216 -12.17 -22.65 -4.09
CA ALA A 216 -12.65 -21.33 -4.44
C ALA A 216 -12.06 -20.77 -5.75
N TRP A 217 -10.93 -21.30 -6.23
CA TRP A 217 -10.36 -20.88 -7.50
C TRP A 217 -11.08 -21.53 -8.68
N PRO A 218 -11.31 -20.83 -9.80
CA PRO A 218 -11.74 -21.44 -11.05
C PRO A 218 -10.75 -22.52 -11.50
N SER A 219 -11.24 -23.65 -12.01
CA SER A 219 -10.40 -24.81 -12.38
C SER A 219 -9.25 -24.47 -13.32
N VAL A 220 -9.46 -23.55 -14.26
CA VAL A 220 -8.43 -23.09 -15.21
C VAL A 220 -7.29 -22.30 -14.56
N LEU A 221 -7.47 -21.87 -13.30
CA LEU A 221 -6.51 -21.11 -12.50
C LEU A 221 -5.93 -21.91 -11.32
N GLN A 222 -6.36 -23.17 -11.14
CA GLN A 222 -5.97 -24.06 -10.03
C GLN A 222 -4.61 -24.74 -10.23
N SER A 223 -3.64 -24.02 -10.80
CA SER A 223 -2.26 -24.49 -10.99
C SER A 223 -1.33 -23.30 -10.85
N ARG A 224 -0.28 -23.45 -10.04
CA ARG A 224 0.72 -22.40 -9.84
C ARG A 224 1.47 -22.08 -11.13
N GLU A 225 1.64 -23.08 -11.98
CA GLU A 225 2.36 -23.00 -13.25
C GLU A 225 1.70 -22.00 -14.21
N VAL A 226 0.36 -21.91 -14.19
CA VAL A 226 -0.41 -20.89 -14.94
C VAL A 226 0.00 -19.47 -14.54
N TRP A 227 0.37 -19.26 -13.28
CA TRP A 227 0.68 -17.95 -12.72
C TRP A 227 2.16 -17.57 -12.82
N GLU A 228 3.05 -18.53 -13.04
CA GLU A 228 4.51 -18.33 -12.98
C GLU A 228 5.01 -17.22 -13.93
N PRO A 229 4.57 -17.12 -15.20
CA PRO A 229 4.97 -16.02 -16.08
C PRO A 229 4.53 -14.65 -15.55
N TYR A 230 3.37 -14.57 -14.89
CA TYR A 230 2.84 -13.33 -14.32
C TYR A 230 3.56 -12.92 -13.03
N PHE A 231 3.99 -13.88 -12.21
CA PHE A 231 4.84 -13.57 -11.05
C PHE A 231 6.20 -13.03 -11.48
N GLN A 232 6.83 -13.65 -12.48
CA GLN A 232 8.10 -13.17 -13.01
C GLN A 232 7.96 -11.76 -13.59
N LEU A 233 6.91 -11.51 -14.36
CA LEU A 233 6.64 -10.19 -14.93
C LEU A 233 6.36 -9.15 -13.84
N ALA A 234 5.55 -9.47 -12.83
CA ALA A 234 5.26 -8.56 -11.73
C ALA A 234 6.52 -8.22 -10.93
N GLU A 235 7.35 -9.21 -10.62
CA GLU A 235 8.61 -8.99 -9.89
C GLU A 235 9.61 -8.16 -10.69
N TYR A 236 9.64 -8.36 -12.00
CA TYR A 236 10.48 -7.62 -12.93
C TYR A 236 10.06 -6.16 -13.08
N GLU A 237 8.76 -5.91 -13.24
CA GLU A 237 8.20 -4.56 -13.39
C GLU A 237 8.28 -3.79 -12.07
N LEU A 238 8.01 -4.45 -10.94
CA LEU A 238 8.08 -3.86 -9.61
C LEU A 238 9.50 -3.82 -9.05
N GLY A 239 10.53 -4.23 -9.79
CA GLY A 239 11.93 -4.18 -9.36
C GLY A 239 12.18 -4.87 -8.02
N VAL A 240 11.60 -6.06 -7.81
CA VAL A 240 11.69 -6.78 -6.53
C VAL A 240 13.14 -7.17 -6.26
N THR A 241 13.67 -6.72 -5.12
CA THR A 241 15.01 -7.08 -4.63
C THR A 241 14.92 -7.82 -3.31
N THR A 242 15.98 -8.55 -2.96
CA THR A 242 16.07 -9.24 -1.66
C THR A 242 16.80 -8.34 -0.69
N GLU A 243 16.33 -8.27 0.56
CA GLU A 243 17.01 -7.55 1.64
C GLU A 243 18.47 -7.99 1.77
N PRO A 244 19.46 -7.08 1.58
CA PRO A 244 20.87 -7.47 1.63
C PRO A 244 21.43 -7.59 3.05
N VAL A 245 20.81 -6.96 4.06
CA VAL A 245 21.41 -6.79 5.40
C VAL A 245 20.41 -7.06 6.52
N ASP A 246 20.91 -7.65 7.62
CA ASP A 246 20.18 -7.72 8.88
C ASP A 246 20.37 -6.44 9.70
N TRP A 247 19.35 -5.61 9.79
CA TRP A 247 19.42 -4.28 10.44
C TRP A 247 19.27 -4.31 11.96
N SER A 248 18.81 -5.41 12.53
CA SER A 248 18.54 -5.50 13.96
C SER A 248 18.89 -6.86 14.53
N LYS A 249 19.15 -6.92 15.85
CA LYS A 249 19.31 -8.18 16.58
C LYS A 249 18.12 -9.13 16.36
N LYS A 250 16.91 -8.58 16.18
CA LYS A 250 15.71 -9.34 15.83
C LYS A 250 15.83 -9.99 14.46
N MET A 251 16.28 -9.27 13.43
CA MET A 251 16.50 -9.84 12.09
C MET A 251 17.55 -10.95 12.11
N ILE A 252 18.68 -10.72 12.79
CA ILE A 252 19.74 -11.73 12.96
C ILE A 252 19.18 -12.99 13.63
N ALA A 253 18.44 -12.83 14.73
CA ALA A 253 17.82 -13.95 15.44
C ALA A 253 16.80 -14.69 14.56
N SER A 254 15.95 -13.97 13.84
CA SER A 254 14.98 -14.54 12.89
C SER A 254 15.68 -15.30 11.76
N ARG A 255 16.80 -14.80 11.23
CA ARG A 255 17.60 -15.52 10.23
C ARG A 255 18.17 -16.80 10.80
N HIS A 256 18.79 -16.77 11.98
CA HIS A 256 19.35 -17.98 12.61
C HIS A 256 18.26 -19.03 12.86
N ALA A 257 17.11 -18.62 13.39
CA ALA A 257 15.95 -19.50 13.57
C ALA A 257 15.45 -20.05 12.22
N GLY A 258 15.32 -19.20 11.21
CA GLY A 258 14.91 -19.56 9.86
C GLY A 258 15.85 -20.57 9.20
N GLN A 259 17.17 -20.35 9.26
CA GLN A 259 18.19 -21.27 8.76
C GLN A 259 18.19 -22.61 9.52
N TRP A 260 17.89 -22.61 10.82
CA TRP A 260 17.74 -23.83 11.61
C TRP A 260 16.48 -24.62 11.23
N LEU A 261 15.35 -23.93 10.99
CA LEU A 261 14.11 -24.54 10.53
C LEU A 261 14.22 -25.02 9.08
N ASN A 262 14.94 -24.30 8.23
CA ASN A 262 15.13 -24.66 6.83
C ASN A 262 15.88 -25.99 6.67
N ARG A 263 16.86 -26.25 7.55
CA ARG A 263 17.51 -27.57 7.66
C ARG A 263 16.57 -28.72 8.05
N ARG A 264 15.32 -28.43 8.44
CA ARG A 264 14.27 -29.40 8.79
C ARG A 264 13.07 -29.37 7.82
N GLY A 265 13.23 -28.74 6.66
CA GLY A 265 12.22 -28.69 5.62
C GLY A 265 11.26 -27.49 5.66
N ALA A 266 11.45 -26.53 6.57
CA ALA A 266 10.70 -25.27 6.51
C ALA A 266 11.25 -24.35 5.41
N ARG A 267 10.43 -23.46 4.84
CA ARG A 267 10.93 -22.44 3.92
C ARG A 267 11.31 -21.18 4.68
N TRP A 268 12.54 -20.72 4.50
CA TRP A 268 12.99 -19.40 4.96
C TRP A 268 13.75 -18.70 3.84
N GLU A 269 13.43 -17.44 3.61
CA GLU A 269 14.14 -16.55 2.71
C GLU A 269 14.17 -15.13 3.31
N PRO A 270 15.20 -14.32 3.03
CA PRO A 270 15.18 -12.91 3.40
C PRO A 270 14.00 -12.18 2.74
N ALA A 271 13.56 -11.08 3.34
CA ALA A 271 12.43 -10.33 2.84
C ALA A 271 12.69 -9.83 1.41
N ARG A 272 11.73 -10.05 0.52
CA ARG A 272 11.74 -9.53 -0.85
C ARG A 272 10.91 -8.24 -0.88
N LEU A 273 11.49 -7.18 -1.42
CA LEU A 273 11.01 -5.81 -1.26
C LEU A 273 10.97 -5.07 -2.60
N THR A 274 9.94 -4.24 -2.80
CA THR A 274 9.81 -3.27 -3.90
C THR A 274 10.33 -1.91 -3.46
N LEU A 275 11.54 -1.94 -2.92
CA LEU A 275 12.29 -0.78 -2.47
C LEU A 275 13.63 -0.83 -3.18
N THR A 276 14.14 0.32 -3.57
CA THR A 276 15.52 0.45 -4.02
C THR A 276 16.43 0.33 -2.80
N ARG A 277 16.72 -0.93 -2.47
CA ARG A 277 17.67 -1.34 -1.44
C ARG A 277 19.06 -1.10 -1.98
N THR A 278 19.66 -0.01 -1.55
CA THR A 278 21.02 0.31 -1.93
C THR A 278 21.98 -0.51 -1.08
N GLY A 279 22.23 -1.75 -1.50
CA GLY A 279 23.40 -2.50 -1.03
C GLY A 279 24.74 -1.81 -1.38
N SER A 280 24.71 -0.69 -2.11
CA SER A 280 25.88 -0.07 -2.76
C SER A 280 25.75 1.43 -3.06
N GLN A 281 24.69 2.12 -2.63
CA GLN A 281 24.56 3.58 -2.78
C GLN A 281 24.14 4.25 -1.46
N PRO A 282 25.04 4.95 -0.77
CA PRO A 282 24.68 5.81 0.37
C PRO A 282 23.62 6.85 -0.03
N ALA A 283 22.86 7.35 0.94
CA ALA A 283 21.85 8.41 0.76
C ALA A 283 22.36 9.68 0.04
N SER A 284 23.69 9.84 -0.08
CA SER A 284 24.38 10.91 -0.78
C SER A 284 24.55 10.70 -2.29
N GLN A 285 24.30 9.50 -2.80
CA GLN A 285 24.44 9.20 -4.23
C GLN A 285 23.26 9.73 -5.05
N PRO A 286 23.49 10.05 -6.35
CA PRO A 286 22.44 10.54 -7.24
C PRO A 286 21.33 9.49 -7.43
N PRO A 287 20.10 9.91 -7.78
CA PRO A 287 19.04 8.98 -8.10
C PRO A 287 19.40 8.13 -9.32
N ILE A 288 18.91 6.90 -9.35
CA ILE A 288 18.96 6.03 -10.53
C ILE A 288 17.67 6.19 -11.33
N VAL A 289 17.73 5.99 -12.65
CA VAL A 289 16.52 5.87 -13.46
C VAL A 289 15.99 4.44 -13.31
N ASN A 290 14.79 4.31 -12.76
CA ASN A 290 14.14 3.02 -12.61
C ASN A 290 13.62 2.50 -13.97
N ARG A 291 13.09 1.28 -13.97
CA ARG A 291 12.61 0.61 -15.19
C ARG A 291 11.51 1.40 -15.92
N GLN A 292 10.71 2.16 -15.20
CA GLN A 292 9.62 2.97 -15.73
C GLN A 292 10.08 4.38 -16.16
N GLY A 293 11.39 4.67 -16.09
CA GLY A 293 11.96 5.95 -16.47
C GLY A 293 11.92 7.01 -15.37
N MET A 294 11.51 6.65 -14.15
CA MET A 294 11.41 7.56 -13.02
C MET A 294 12.72 7.60 -12.25
N LEU A 295 13.16 8.79 -11.84
CA LEU A 295 14.27 8.96 -10.92
C LEU A 295 13.89 8.42 -9.55
N GLN A 296 14.77 7.58 -9.00
CA GLN A 296 14.53 6.89 -7.76
C GLN A 296 15.79 6.84 -6.90
N ARG A 297 15.63 7.06 -5.60
CA ARG A 297 16.74 7.08 -4.64
C ARG A 297 16.85 5.78 -3.87
N GLY A 298 17.99 5.60 -3.21
CA GLY A 298 18.16 4.55 -2.22
C GLY A 298 17.33 4.74 -0.98
N CYS A 299 16.85 3.63 -0.41
CA CYS A 299 16.30 3.61 0.94
C CYS A 299 17.37 4.08 1.93
N ILE A 300 16.98 4.92 2.88
CA ILE A 300 17.84 5.41 3.97
C ILE A 300 17.48 4.80 5.33
N ASP A 301 16.63 3.78 5.31
CA ASP A 301 16.17 3.05 6.49
C ASP A 301 15.42 3.91 7.52
N CYS A 302 14.69 4.93 7.05
CA CYS A 302 13.92 5.83 7.91
C CYS A 302 12.68 5.19 8.54
N GLY A 303 12.16 4.08 7.99
CA GLY A 303 10.97 3.40 8.54
C GLY A 303 9.61 4.00 8.12
N ASP A 304 9.59 5.02 7.27
CA ASP A 304 8.35 5.70 6.82
C ASP A 304 7.50 4.87 5.83
N CYS A 305 7.82 3.59 5.60
CA CYS A 305 7.18 2.78 4.56
C CYS A 305 5.64 2.74 4.70
N LEU A 306 5.14 2.74 5.93
CA LEU A 306 3.71 2.66 6.25
C LEU A 306 3.01 4.02 6.33
N THR A 307 3.76 5.12 6.40
CA THR A 307 3.21 6.48 6.36
C THR A 307 3.36 7.14 4.99
N GLY A 308 4.22 6.57 4.15
CA GLY A 308 4.52 7.03 2.81
C GLY A 308 6.00 7.36 2.64
N CYS A 309 6.58 6.90 1.54
CA CYS A 309 8.02 7.03 1.32
C CYS A 309 8.40 8.49 1.01
N ASN A 310 8.92 9.16 2.02
CA ASN A 310 9.36 10.56 1.91
C ASN A 310 10.69 10.75 1.17
N VAL A 311 11.43 9.67 0.91
CA VAL A 311 12.79 9.72 0.36
C VAL A 311 12.90 9.23 -1.09
N GLY A 312 11.76 8.84 -1.70
CA GLY A 312 11.72 8.44 -3.10
C GLY A 312 12.38 7.08 -3.38
N ALA A 313 12.37 6.16 -2.39
CA ALA A 313 13.00 4.85 -2.50
C ALA A 313 12.06 3.69 -2.87
N LYS A 314 10.75 3.96 -2.89
CA LYS A 314 9.73 2.94 -3.19
C LYS A 314 9.40 2.94 -4.68
N ASN A 315 9.22 1.73 -5.23
CA ASN A 315 8.84 1.50 -6.63
C ASN A 315 7.36 1.79 -6.88
#